data_AF-A0A955VA24-F1
#
_entry.id   AF-A0A955VA24-F1
#
_cell.length_a   1.000
_cell.length_b   1.000
_cell.length_c   1.000
_cell.angle_alpha   90.00
_cell.angle_beta   90.00
_cell.angle_gamma   90.00
#
_symmetry.space_group_name_H-M   'P 1'
#
loop_
_entity.id
_entity.type
_entity.pdbx_description
1 polymer ?
#
loop_
_entity_poly.entity_id
_entity_poly.type
_entity_poly.pdbx_seq_one_letter_code
_entity_poly.pdbx_strand_id
1 'polypeptide(L)'
;NAQGECQGGSANTCNDDNPCTLDSCHPIAGCLNLFLTGSCDDTYECTVNDQCVAGECFGAKTNTCEICPVDRTELANKIISIELASDGNKGSGLDVDQDANTCAPSTGCSGGVDNALAVAAFLVNPSIGSSVENGVVKWVIDLRNVRMDGEEFQLAVYDSGLTDEAELANCDFQHDLCEYDVAQLSFDAACRPYFSFDNARIVNGELVAGGTDTLISMVLPLQGGDLLSLTMAWARVSATFTTDESGRIVSMNAVFGGAVPKAQLIAAIEGLSSSSLPIDRDTALALLDAVVQNDIDLDGDGIKESASLGMRVNSIPAIIAY
;
A
#
# COMPACT_ATOMS: atom_id res chain seq x y z
N ASN A 1 -45.03 4.98 13.68
CA ASN A 1 -45.57 6.11 12.86
C ASN A 1 -46.25 7.13 13.80
N ALA A 2 -46.83 8.22 13.28
CA ALA A 2 -47.55 9.23 14.08
C ALA A 2 -48.78 8.69 14.85
N GLN A 3 -49.11 7.40 14.70
CA GLN A 3 -50.15 6.67 15.42
C GLN A 3 -49.61 5.70 16.49
N GLY A 4 -48.29 5.65 16.75
CA GLY A 4 -47.72 4.75 17.77
C GLY A 4 -47.67 3.28 17.34
N GLU A 5 -47.83 2.99 16.05
CA GLU A 5 -47.73 1.63 15.52
C GLU A 5 -46.28 1.31 15.13
N CYS A 6 -45.84 0.10 15.49
CA CYS A 6 -44.61 -0.50 14.98
C CYS A 6 -44.80 -0.82 13.50
N GLN A 7 -44.26 0.01 12.62
CA GLN A 7 -44.08 -0.36 11.21
C GLN A 7 -42.76 -1.11 11.11
N GLY A 8 -42.80 -2.36 10.64
CA GLY A 8 -41.59 -3.04 10.20
C GLY A 8 -40.98 -2.21 9.07
N GLY A 9 -39.76 -1.73 9.26
CA GLY A 9 -39.00 -1.10 8.18
C GLY A 9 -38.72 -2.12 7.08
N SER A 10 -38.38 -1.65 5.89
CA SER A 10 -37.72 -2.49 4.89
C SER A 10 -36.56 -3.21 5.56
N ALA A 11 -36.40 -4.52 5.31
CA ALA A 11 -35.20 -5.21 5.78
C ALA A 11 -33.98 -4.41 5.28
N ASN A 12 -33.15 -3.93 6.20
CA ASN A 12 -31.84 -3.40 5.80
C ASN A 12 -31.13 -4.59 5.16
N THR A 13 -31.03 -4.57 3.84
CA THR A 13 -30.09 -5.44 3.15
C THR A 13 -28.73 -4.80 3.40
N CYS A 14 -28.11 -5.16 4.53
CA CYS A 14 -26.71 -4.83 4.82
C CYS A 14 -25.75 -5.49 3.79
N ASN A 15 -26.30 -6.34 2.91
CA ASN A 15 -25.65 -6.97 1.79
C ASN A 15 -25.11 -5.94 0.79
N ASP A 16 -23.79 -5.89 0.67
CA ASP A 16 -23.04 -5.09 -0.30
C ASP A 16 -22.66 -5.90 -1.55
N ASP A 17 -23.14 -7.15 -1.65
CA ASP A 17 -22.83 -8.12 -2.71
C ASP A 17 -21.33 -8.44 -2.83
N ASN A 18 -20.53 -8.15 -1.80
CA ASN A 18 -19.09 -8.38 -1.80
C ASN A 18 -18.75 -9.76 -1.20
N PRO A 19 -18.11 -10.68 -1.94
CA PRO A 19 -17.75 -12.00 -1.42
C PRO A 19 -16.69 -11.94 -0.31
N CYS A 20 -16.04 -10.80 -0.12
CA CYS A 20 -14.98 -10.58 0.84
C CYS A 20 -15.42 -9.90 2.14
N THR A 21 -16.72 -9.73 2.33
CA THR A 21 -17.30 -9.20 3.54
C THR A 21 -18.29 -10.22 4.14
N LEU A 22 -18.43 -10.16 5.46
CA LEU A 22 -19.51 -10.81 6.19
C LEU A 22 -20.45 -9.73 6.69
N ASP A 23 -21.59 -9.63 6.01
CA ASP A 23 -22.57 -8.59 6.30
C ASP A 23 -23.40 -8.93 7.51
N SER A 24 -23.48 -7.98 8.43
CA SER A 24 -24.36 -8.07 9.57
C SER A 24 -25.03 -6.73 9.86
N CYS A 25 -26.22 -6.78 10.48
CA CYS A 25 -26.94 -5.58 10.88
C CYS A 25 -26.87 -5.45 12.40
N HIS A 26 -26.13 -4.45 12.88
CA HIS A 26 -25.98 -4.14 14.29
C HIS A 26 -26.97 -3.03 14.72
N PRO A 27 -27.71 -3.18 15.84
CA PRO A 27 -28.77 -2.23 16.23
C PRO A 27 -28.33 -0.79 16.49
N ILE A 28 -27.05 -0.55 16.76
CA ILE A 28 -26.49 0.77 17.07
C ILE A 28 -25.57 1.27 15.95
N ALA A 29 -24.70 0.39 15.45
CA ALA A 29 -23.67 0.74 14.46
C ALA A 29 -24.23 0.76 13.02
N GLY A 30 -25.38 0.12 12.78
CA GLY A 30 -25.96 0.03 11.44
C GLY A 30 -25.46 -1.19 10.68
N CYS A 31 -25.16 -1.03 9.39
CA CYS A 31 -24.55 -2.09 8.59
C CYS A 31 -23.09 -2.27 8.99
N LEU A 32 -22.67 -3.51 9.23
CA LEU A 32 -21.28 -3.89 9.44
C LEU A 32 -20.88 -4.86 8.33
N ASN A 33 -19.69 -4.67 7.76
CA ASN A 33 -19.16 -5.48 6.66
C ASN A 33 -17.79 -6.02 7.09
N LEU A 34 -17.79 -7.08 7.90
CA LEU A 34 -16.56 -7.65 8.48
C LEU A 34 -15.70 -8.26 7.38
N PHE A 35 -14.41 -7.90 7.33
CA PHE A 35 -13.53 -8.44 6.29
C PHE A 35 -13.27 -9.93 6.48
N LEU A 36 -13.52 -10.69 5.41
CA LEU A 36 -13.19 -12.11 5.33
C LEU A 36 -11.79 -12.32 4.78
N THR A 37 -11.21 -13.47 5.10
CA THR A 37 -10.00 -13.99 4.47
C THR A 37 -10.33 -15.31 3.75
N GLY A 38 -9.60 -15.60 2.68
CA GLY A 38 -9.78 -16.82 1.90
C GLY A 38 -10.11 -16.56 0.44
N SER A 39 -10.57 -17.59 -0.27
CA SER A 39 -10.83 -17.52 -1.71
C SER A 39 -12.10 -16.71 -2.03
N CYS A 40 -12.05 -16.01 -3.15
CA CYS A 40 -13.20 -15.30 -3.74
C CYS A 40 -13.17 -15.44 -5.27
N ASP A 41 -14.02 -14.69 -5.97
CA ASP A 41 -14.03 -14.57 -7.43
C ASP A 41 -14.09 -13.07 -7.75
N ASP A 42 -13.02 -12.55 -8.37
CA ASP A 42 -12.93 -11.12 -8.73
C ASP A 42 -13.69 -10.80 -10.03
N THR A 43 -14.38 -11.79 -10.60
CA THR A 43 -15.17 -11.80 -11.83
C THR A 43 -14.36 -11.66 -13.13
N TYR A 44 -13.03 -11.63 -13.04
CA TYR A 44 -12.16 -11.58 -14.22
C TYR A 44 -11.69 -12.99 -14.60
N GLU A 45 -12.20 -13.55 -15.69
CA GLU A 45 -11.82 -14.92 -16.15
C GLU A 45 -10.32 -15.11 -16.43
N CYS A 46 -9.55 -14.02 -16.53
CA CYS A 46 -8.13 -14.04 -16.84
C CYS A 46 -7.23 -13.93 -15.58
N THR A 47 -7.79 -13.78 -14.39
CA THR A 47 -7.09 -13.85 -13.11
C THR A 47 -7.20 -15.25 -12.51
N VAL A 48 -6.32 -15.57 -11.56
CA VAL A 48 -6.32 -16.85 -10.83
C VAL A 48 -5.96 -16.66 -9.37
N ASN A 49 -6.36 -17.63 -8.55
CA ASN A 49 -6.07 -17.67 -7.11
C ASN A 49 -6.61 -16.47 -6.34
N ASP A 50 -7.82 -16.04 -6.68
CA ASP A 50 -8.39 -14.83 -6.10
C ASP A 50 -8.59 -14.97 -4.59
N GLN A 51 -8.19 -13.94 -3.86
CA GLN A 51 -8.24 -13.91 -2.41
C GLN A 51 -8.79 -12.60 -1.87
N CYS A 52 -9.57 -12.74 -0.80
CA CYS A 52 -10.06 -11.63 -0.02
C CYS A 52 -8.94 -11.01 0.80
N VAL A 53 -8.71 -9.73 0.58
CA VAL A 53 -7.75 -8.93 1.33
C VAL A 53 -8.36 -7.55 1.60
N ALA A 54 -8.50 -7.20 2.88
CA ALA A 54 -9.05 -5.92 3.33
C ALA A 54 -10.40 -5.54 2.67
N GLY A 55 -11.29 -6.54 2.51
CA GLY A 55 -12.61 -6.34 1.92
C GLY A 55 -12.63 -6.33 0.40
N GLU A 56 -11.50 -6.53 -0.30
CA GLU A 56 -11.47 -6.63 -1.76
C GLU A 56 -11.02 -8.01 -2.23
N CYS A 57 -11.57 -8.45 -3.38
CA CYS A 57 -11.18 -9.69 -4.02
C CYS A 57 -10.07 -9.43 -5.05
N PHE A 58 -8.89 -10.01 -4.83
CA PHE A 58 -7.73 -9.83 -5.69
C PHE A 58 -7.31 -11.13 -6.35
N GLY A 59 -7.31 -11.18 -7.68
CA GLY A 59 -6.76 -12.26 -8.48
C GLY A 59 -5.38 -11.96 -9.09
N ALA A 60 -4.56 -12.99 -9.25
CA ALA A 60 -3.27 -12.88 -9.93
C ALA A 60 -3.47 -12.84 -11.45
N LYS A 61 -3.06 -11.73 -12.09
CA LYS A 61 -3.12 -11.56 -13.54
C LYS A 61 -2.35 -12.65 -14.26
N THR A 62 -2.96 -13.32 -15.24
CA THR A 62 -2.29 -14.34 -16.06
C THR A 62 -1.90 -13.81 -17.45
N ASN A 63 -1.20 -14.64 -18.22
CA ASN A 63 -0.82 -14.32 -19.60
C ASN A 63 -1.99 -14.33 -20.60
N THR A 64 -3.19 -14.73 -20.17
CA THR A 64 -4.41 -14.63 -20.99
C THR A 64 -5.05 -13.25 -20.90
N CYS A 65 -4.72 -12.46 -19.87
CA CYS A 65 -5.18 -11.08 -19.75
C CYS A 65 -4.57 -10.19 -20.83
N GLU A 66 -5.25 -9.08 -21.11
CA GLU A 66 -4.73 -8.03 -21.98
C GLU A 66 -3.41 -7.46 -21.41
N ILE A 67 -2.45 -7.25 -22.31
CA ILE A 67 -1.20 -6.55 -21.97
C ILE A 67 -1.56 -5.08 -21.77
N CYS A 68 -1.26 -4.54 -20.60
CA CYS A 68 -1.53 -3.15 -20.29
C CYS A 68 -0.43 -2.29 -20.90
N PRO A 69 -0.76 -1.44 -21.89
CA PRO A 69 0.23 -0.60 -22.54
C PRO A 69 0.62 0.56 -21.61
N VAL A 70 1.90 0.90 -21.60
CA VAL A 70 2.43 2.07 -20.88
C VAL A 70 3.23 2.90 -21.87
N ASP A 71 2.84 4.16 -22.06
CA ASP A 71 3.61 5.05 -22.93
C ASP A 71 4.92 5.47 -22.25
N ARG A 72 6.00 5.53 -23.05
CA ARG A 72 7.30 6.04 -22.61
C ARG A 72 7.19 7.45 -22.04
N THR A 73 7.85 7.73 -20.91
CA THR A 73 7.91 9.08 -20.31
C THR A 73 9.20 9.31 -19.52
N GLU A 74 9.70 10.54 -19.53
CA GLU A 74 10.82 11.03 -18.70
C GLU A 74 10.33 11.77 -17.45
N LEU A 75 9.00 11.81 -17.26
CA LEU A 75 8.32 12.31 -16.07
C LEU A 75 8.07 11.14 -15.12
N ALA A 76 9.15 10.58 -14.59
CA ALA A 76 9.08 9.46 -13.66
C ALA A 76 10.25 9.52 -12.67
N ASN A 77 10.05 8.94 -11.49
CA ASN A 77 11.11 8.79 -10.50
C ASN A 77 11.21 7.35 -10.01
N LYS A 78 12.42 6.80 -9.88
CA LYS A 78 12.67 5.48 -9.29
C LYS A 78 12.88 5.61 -7.79
N ILE A 79 12.25 4.73 -7.01
CA ILE A 79 12.41 4.64 -5.57
C ILE A 79 13.76 3.99 -5.24
N ILE A 80 14.60 4.69 -4.48
CA ILE A 80 15.96 4.25 -4.11
C ILE A 80 16.09 3.80 -2.65
N SER A 81 15.12 4.13 -1.81
CA SER A 81 15.09 3.63 -0.43
C SER A 81 13.66 3.41 0.00
N ILE A 82 13.43 2.33 0.73
CA ILE A 82 12.18 2.03 1.41
C ILE A 82 12.54 1.63 2.84
N GLU A 83 11.93 2.28 3.82
CA GLU A 83 12.18 1.99 5.23
C GLU A 83 10.87 2.06 6.00
N LEU A 84 10.51 1.01 6.75
CA LEU A 84 9.48 1.14 7.78
C LEU A 84 10.03 2.02 8.88
N ALA A 85 9.37 3.13 9.16
CA ALA A 85 9.86 4.03 10.19
C ALA A 85 9.71 3.37 11.57
N SER A 86 10.67 3.63 12.45
CA SER A 86 10.80 2.97 13.75
C SER A 86 10.15 3.72 14.93
N ASP A 87 9.39 4.77 14.66
CA ASP A 87 8.65 5.54 15.66
C ASP A 87 7.34 6.14 15.10
N GLY A 88 6.53 6.75 15.97
CA GLY A 88 5.28 7.42 15.60
C GLY A 88 5.40 8.94 15.56
N ASN A 89 6.56 9.48 15.19
CA ASN A 89 6.76 10.93 15.12
C ASN A 89 6.42 11.48 13.74
N LYS A 90 6.23 12.81 13.66
CA LYS A 90 6.02 13.49 12.38
C LYS A 90 7.14 13.15 11.39
N GLY A 91 6.75 12.68 10.20
CA GLY A 91 7.67 12.23 9.16
C GLY A 91 7.99 10.73 9.21
N SER A 92 7.45 9.99 10.16
CA SER A 92 7.60 8.53 10.29
C SER A 92 6.37 7.76 9.82
N GLY A 93 5.19 8.33 10.02
CA GLY A 93 3.92 7.84 9.51
C GLY A 93 2.99 9.00 9.20
N LEU A 94 1.70 8.69 9.00
CA LEU A 94 0.65 9.67 8.74
C LEU A 94 -0.50 9.47 9.71
N ASP A 95 -1.35 10.48 9.82
CA ASP A 95 -2.65 10.38 10.49
C ASP A 95 -3.62 9.63 9.56
N VAL A 96 -3.77 8.33 9.83
CA VAL A 96 -4.49 7.37 8.99
C VAL A 96 -5.98 7.37 9.36
N ASP A 97 -6.28 7.44 10.66
CA ASP A 97 -7.66 7.48 11.20
C ASP A 97 -8.29 8.89 11.21
N GLN A 98 -7.52 9.94 10.94
CA GLN A 98 -7.93 11.35 11.01
C GLN A 98 -8.30 11.85 12.41
N ASP A 99 -7.79 11.21 13.45
CA ASP A 99 -7.91 11.66 14.81
C ASP A 99 -6.56 12.15 15.34
N ALA A 100 -6.35 13.46 15.27
CA ALA A 100 -5.14 14.09 15.81
C ALA A 100 -4.91 13.87 17.32
N ASN A 101 -5.86 13.29 18.06
CA ASN A 101 -5.73 12.93 19.48
C ASN A 101 -5.24 11.49 19.70
N THR A 102 -5.37 10.61 18.70
CA THR A 102 -4.77 9.27 18.71
C THR A 102 -3.38 9.35 18.11
N CYS A 103 -2.58 8.33 18.39
CA CYS A 103 -1.25 8.17 17.81
C CYS A 103 -0.69 6.79 18.17
N ALA A 104 0.09 6.20 17.28
CA ALA A 104 0.73 4.89 17.50
C ALA A 104 2.20 4.88 17.02
N PRO A 105 3.11 4.19 17.72
CA PRO A 105 2.89 3.39 18.92
C PRO A 105 2.71 4.27 20.17
N SER A 106 2.16 3.71 21.26
CA SER A 106 1.83 4.45 22.49
C SER A 106 3.00 5.18 23.17
N THR A 107 4.24 4.87 22.80
CA THR A 107 5.46 5.55 23.26
C THR A 107 6.26 6.05 22.06
N GLY A 108 6.83 7.25 22.15
CA GLY A 108 7.67 7.80 21.07
C GLY A 108 6.86 8.26 19.87
N CYS A 109 5.69 8.84 20.13
CA CYS A 109 4.73 9.22 19.12
C CYS A 109 4.14 10.61 19.37
N SER A 110 3.82 11.34 18.29
CA SER A 110 3.32 12.71 18.37
C SER A 110 2.53 13.14 17.13
N GLY A 111 1.55 14.02 17.35
CA GLY A 111 0.89 14.78 16.28
C GLY A 111 -0.06 13.98 15.39
N GLY A 112 -0.81 13.04 15.96
CA GLY A 112 -1.79 12.24 15.19
C GLY A 112 -1.16 11.12 14.36
N VAL A 113 0.13 10.85 14.50
CA VAL A 113 0.80 9.90 13.59
C VAL A 113 0.51 8.45 14.02
N ASP A 114 0.00 7.68 13.07
CA ASP A 114 -0.25 6.25 13.20
C ASP A 114 0.88 5.46 12.54
N ASN A 115 1.64 4.72 13.36
CA ASN A 115 2.67 3.79 12.92
C ASN A 115 2.89 2.66 13.95
N ALA A 116 1.83 1.93 14.31
CA ALA A 116 1.89 0.83 15.28
C ALA A 116 2.93 -0.24 14.90
N LEU A 117 3.15 -0.49 13.60
CA LEU A 117 4.14 -1.43 13.09
C LEU A 117 5.59 -0.97 13.25
N ALA A 118 5.84 0.26 13.70
CA ALA A 118 7.17 0.78 14.02
C ALA A 118 8.00 -0.16 14.90
N VAL A 119 7.35 -0.81 15.88
CA VAL A 119 8.01 -1.71 16.83
C VAL A 119 8.52 -3.00 16.17
N ALA A 120 8.01 -3.34 14.99
CA ALA A 120 8.39 -4.50 14.21
C ALA A 120 9.32 -4.15 13.02
N ALA A 121 9.65 -2.87 12.83
CA ALA A 121 10.46 -2.41 11.69
C ALA A 121 11.81 -3.14 11.57
N PHE A 122 12.43 -3.51 12.70
CA PHE A 122 13.70 -4.24 12.73
C PHE A 122 13.65 -5.63 12.08
N LEU A 123 12.45 -6.24 11.97
CA LEU A 123 12.27 -7.56 11.37
C LEU A 123 12.37 -7.52 9.85
N VAL A 124 11.98 -6.41 9.22
CA VAL A 124 11.81 -6.33 7.76
C VAL A 124 12.74 -5.32 7.10
N ASN A 125 13.15 -4.25 7.79
CA ASN A 125 14.01 -3.21 7.20
C ASN A 125 15.33 -3.74 6.62
N PRO A 126 16.07 -4.68 7.24
CA PRO A 126 17.28 -5.22 6.63
C PRO A 126 17.01 -5.91 5.29
N SER A 127 15.94 -6.70 5.21
CA SER A 127 15.55 -7.41 3.99
C SER A 127 15.05 -6.45 2.92
N ILE A 128 14.18 -5.49 3.28
CA ILE A 128 13.63 -4.49 2.36
C ILE A 128 14.75 -3.59 1.80
N GLY A 129 15.60 -3.05 2.67
CA GLY A 129 16.73 -2.21 2.26
C GLY A 129 17.65 -2.96 1.30
N SER A 130 18.02 -4.20 1.62
CA SER A 130 18.81 -5.06 0.75
C SER A 130 18.12 -5.32 -0.60
N SER A 131 16.80 -5.56 -0.62
CA SER A 131 16.06 -5.77 -1.86
C SER A 131 16.06 -4.53 -2.76
N VAL A 132 15.96 -3.32 -2.20
CA VAL A 132 16.03 -2.07 -2.97
C VAL A 132 17.46 -1.78 -3.44
N GLU A 133 18.45 -1.90 -2.54
CA GLU A 133 19.87 -1.65 -2.83
C GLU A 133 20.43 -2.60 -3.88
N ASN A 134 20.02 -3.87 -3.86
CA ASN A 134 20.44 -4.86 -4.85
C ASN A 134 19.59 -4.86 -6.13
N GLY A 135 18.61 -3.96 -6.24
CA GLY A 135 17.77 -3.82 -7.43
C GLY A 135 16.82 -4.99 -7.64
N VAL A 136 16.47 -5.73 -6.58
CA VAL A 136 15.38 -6.71 -6.61
C VAL A 136 14.04 -5.98 -6.66
N VAL A 137 13.89 -4.94 -5.84
CA VAL A 137 12.77 -3.99 -5.92
C VAL A 137 13.18 -2.82 -6.81
N LYS A 138 12.45 -2.61 -7.90
CA LYS A 138 12.60 -1.43 -8.74
C LYS A 138 11.23 -0.81 -8.94
N TRP A 139 10.80 0.01 -7.98
CA TRP A 139 9.53 0.71 -8.10
C TRP A 139 9.73 2.07 -8.75
N VAL A 140 8.88 2.37 -9.74
CA VAL A 140 8.92 3.63 -10.49
C VAL A 140 7.60 4.37 -10.29
N ILE A 141 7.71 5.60 -9.84
CA ILE A 141 6.61 6.56 -9.65
C ILE A 141 6.38 7.25 -10.99
N ASP A 142 5.17 7.13 -11.52
CA ASP A 142 4.75 7.82 -12.74
C ASP A 142 4.24 9.22 -12.41
N LEU A 143 4.96 10.23 -12.91
CA LEU A 143 4.71 11.64 -12.64
C LEU A 143 4.13 12.36 -13.87
N ARG A 144 3.76 11.64 -14.94
CA ARG A 144 3.26 12.26 -16.18
C ARG A 144 1.99 13.09 -15.99
N ASN A 145 1.19 12.72 -15.00
CA ASN A 145 -0.10 13.35 -14.72
C ASN A 145 0.00 14.46 -13.67
N VAL A 146 1.18 14.73 -13.10
CA VAL A 146 1.34 15.72 -12.02
C VAL A 146 0.81 17.09 -12.45
N ARG A 147 -0.02 17.68 -11.59
CA ARG A 147 -0.55 19.02 -11.76
C ARG A 147 -0.10 19.93 -10.62
N MET A 148 0.54 21.03 -10.98
CA MET A 148 1.08 22.03 -10.04
C MET A 148 0.05 23.10 -9.65
N ASP A 149 -1.16 23.07 -10.23
CA ASP A 149 -2.25 24.02 -10.00
C ASP A 149 -3.16 23.63 -8.82
N GLY A 150 -2.91 22.47 -8.20
CA GLY A 150 -3.68 21.94 -7.09
C GLY A 150 -4.88 21.08 -7.50
N GLU A 151 -5.13 20.90 -8.81
CA GLU A 151 -6.10 19.94 -9.31
C GLU A 151 -5.63 18.50 -9.04
N GLU A 152 -6.59 17.59 -8.89
CA GLU A 152 -6.32 16.19 -8.64
C GLU A 152 -5.74 15.50 -9.89
N PHE A 153 -4.87 14.52 -9.64
CA PHE A 153 -4.28 13.67 -10.66
C PHE A 153 -4.01 12.27 -10.12
N GLN A 154 -3.93 11.30 -11.05
CA GLN A 154 -3.51 9.96 -10.71
C GLN A 154 -1.99 9.91 -10.51
N LEU A 155 -1.57 9.45 -9.33
CA LEU A 155 -0.19 9.08 -9.02
C LEU A 155 -0.10 7.55 -9.00
N ALA A 156 0.61 6.96 -9.94
CA ALA A 156 0.81 5.51 -10.00
C ALA A 156 2.24 5.13 -9.62
N VAL A 157 2.40 3.96 -9.00
CA VAL A 157 3.69 3.33 -8.75
C VAL A 157 3.68 1.95 -9.37
N TYR A 158 4.70 1.65 -10.16
CA TYR A 158 4.82 0.40 -10.87
C TYR A 158 5.99 -0.42 -10.35
N ASP A 159 5.82 -1.74 -10.28
CA ASP A 159 6.96 -2.63 -10.28
C ASP A 159 7.58 -2.66 -11.68
N SER A 160 8.91 -2.77 -11.76
CA SER A 160 9.63 -2.60 -13.01
C SER A 160 10.91 -3.44 -13.13
N GLY A 161 11.35 -3.63 -14.36
CA GLY A 161 12.66 -4.17 -14.71
C GLY A 161 13.49 -3.13 -15.45
N LEU A 162 14.80 -3.36 -15.58
CA LEU A 162 15.60 -2.62 -16.56
C LEU A 162 15.32 -3.20 -17.95
N THR A 163 15.33 -2.35 -18.99
CA THR A 163 14.83 -2.68 -20.33
C THR A 163 15.63 -3.74 -21.08
N ASP A 164 16.94 -3.84 -20.81
CA ASP A 164 17.79 -4.84 -21.44
C ASP A 164 19.06 -5.17 -20.63
N GLU A 165 19.80 -6.19 -21.09
CA GLU A 165 21.07 -6.62 -20.48
C GLU A 165 22.15 -5.52 -20.48
N ALA A 166 22.06 -4.52 -21.37
CA ALA A 166 23.03 -3.43 -21.46
C ALA A 166 22.75 -2.32 -20.43
N GLU A 167 21.48 -1.99 -20.19
CA GLU A 167 21.03 -1.16 -19.06
C GLU A 167 21.40 -1.85 -17.74
N LEU A 168 21.12 -3.16 -17.61
CA LEU A 168 21.56 -3.96 -16.45
C LEU A 168 23.08 -3.91 -16.20
N ALA A 169 23.90 -3.73 -17.25
CA ALA A 169 25.36 -3.70 -17.13
C ALA A 169 25.95 -2.32 -16.80
N ASN A 170 25.23 -1.23 -17.08
CA ASN A 170 25.79 0.13 -17.06
C ASN A 170 25.03 1.13 -16.18
N CYS A 171 23.78 0.86 -15.82
CA CYS A 171 22.99 1.71 -14.94
C CYS A 171 23.29 1.40 -13.46
N ASP A 172 23.82 2.37 -12.71
CA ASP A 172 23.70 2.35 -11.25
C ASP A 172 22.32 2.86 -10.85
N PHE A 173 21.36 1.96 -10.71
CA PHE A 173 19.97 2.29 -10.37
C PHE A 173 19.78 2.95 -8.99
N GLN A 174 20.85 3.15 -8.20
CA GLN A 174 20.82 3.94 -6.97
C GLN A 174 21.17 5.41 -7.18
N HIS A 175 21.83 5.75 -8.29
CA HIS A 175 22.41 7.08 -8.50
C HIS A 175 22.19 7.65 -9.90
N ASP A 176 22.02 6.81 -10.91
CA ASP A 176 21.93 7.18 -12.31
C ASP A 176 20.47 7.31 -12.78
N LEU A 177 20.28 8.09 -13.84
CA LEU A 177 19.04 8.12 -14.61
C LEU A 177 19.02 6.90 -15.54
N CYS A 178 18.05 6.01 -15.35
CA CYS A 178 17.92 4.79 -16.13
C CYS A 178 16.51 4.60 -16.71
N GLU A 179 16.40 3.68 -17.66
CA GLU A 179 15.14 3.34 -18.31
C GLU A 179 14.58 2.00 -17.79
N TYR A 180 13.27 1.99 -17.53
CA TYR A 180 12.59 0.89 -16.83
C TYR A 180 11.34 0.43 -17.58
N ASP A 181 11.22 -0.89 -17.77
CA ASP A 181 10.02 -1.54 -18.29
C ASP A 181 9.05 -1.84 -17.16
N VAL A 182 7.80 -1.42 -17.32
CA VAL A 182 6.76 -1.67 -16.32
C VAL A 182 6.34 -3.13 -16.34
N ALA A 183 6.39 -3.78 -15.17
CA ALA A 183 5.95 -5.15 -15.00
C ALA A 183 4.42 -5.25 -15.09
N GLN A 184 3.91 -6.21 -15.86
CA GLN A 184 2.46 -6.44 -16.04
C GLN A 184 1.73 -6.83 -14.75
N LEU A 185 2.47 -7.27 -13.73
CA LEU A 185 1.94 -7.52 -12.38
C LEU A 185 1.55 -6.24 -11.63
N SER A 186 1.92 -5.07 -12.14
CA SER A 186 1.53 -3.77 -11.57
C SER A 186 0.07 -3.41 -11.85
N PHE A 187 -0.63 -4.18 -12.68
CA PHE A 187 -1.97 -3.88 -13.16
C PHE A 187 -2.98 -4.98 -12.84
N ASP A 188 -4.22 -4.56 -12.64
CA ASP A 188 -5.38 -5.46 -12.66
C ASP A 188 -5.74 -5.91 -14.09
N ALA A 189 -6.78 -6.73 -14.19
CA ALA A 189 -7.31 -7.21 -15.46
C ALA A 189 -7.91 -6.12 -16.35
N ALA A 190 -8.25 -4.95 -15.79
CA ALA A 190 -8.76 -3.77 -16.48
C ALA A 190 -7.67 -2.71 -16.76
N CYS A 191 -6.40 -3.06 -16.56
CA CYS A 191 -5.26 -2.16 -16.72
C CYS A 191 -5.23 -0.94 -15.81
N ARG A 192 -5.83 -1.05 -14.62
CA ARG A 192 -5.66 -0.09 -13.53
C ARG A 192 -4.48 -0.49 -12.66
N PRO A 193 -3.61 0.45 -12.23
CA PRO A 193 -2.47 0.11 -11.39
C PRO A 193 -2.91 -0.30 -9.98
N TYR A 194 -2.36 -1.41 -9.45
CA TYR A 194 -2.62 -1.86 -8.07
C TYR A 194 -2.10 -0.90 -7.00
N PHE A 195 -1.07 -0.14 -7.34
CA PHE A 195 -0.53 0.92 -6.49
C PHE A 195 -0.77 2.25 -7.20
N SER A 196 -1.92 2.86 -6.91
CA SER A 196 -2.23 4.20 -7.38
C SER A 196 -3.03 5.01 -6.36
N PHE A 197 -2.90 6.32 -6.46
CA PHE A 197 -3.77 7.30 -5.81
C PHE A 197 -4.41 8.16 -6.89
N ASP A 198 -5.72 8.06 -7.06
CA ASP A 198 -6.44 8.82 -8.09
C ASP A 198 -6.68 10.29 -7.71
N ASN A 199 -6.56 10.62 -6.42
CA ASN A 199 -6.83 11.93 -5.84
C ASN A 199 -5.55 12.69 -5.41
N ALA A 200 -4.40 12.36 -5.99
CA ALA A 200 -3.16 13.04 -5.64
C ALA A 200 -3.22 14.51 -6.05
N ARG A 201 -2.73 15.39 -5.17
CA ARG A 201 -2.72 16.83 -5.40
C ARG A 201 -1.55 17.50 -4.70
N ILE A 202 -1.15 18.66 -5.21
CA ILE A 202 -0.10 19.48 -4.59
C ILE A 202 -0.76 20.60 -3.80
N VAL A 203 -0.61 20.58 -2.48
CA VAL A 203 -1.17 21.56 -1.54
C VAL A 203 -0.03 22.14 -0.72
N ASN A 204 0.13 23.47 -0.75
CA ASN A 204 1.18 24.18 -0.01
C ASN A 204 2.62 23.67 -0.30
N GLY A 205 2.89 23.18 -1.51
CA GLY A 205 4.20 22.66 -1.90
C GLY A 205 4.48 21.22 -1.45
N GLU A 206 3.50 20.54 -0.88
CA GLU A 206 3.56 19.12 -0.55
C GLU A 206 2.60 18.36 -1.45
N LEU A 207 3.03 17.20 -1.94
CA LEU A 207 2.13 16.24 -2.58
C LEU A 207 1.40 15.47 -1.48
N VAL A 208 0.08 15.39 -1.59
CA VAL A 208 -0.76 14.59 -0.69
C VAL A 208 -1.76 13.78 -1.50
N ALA A 209 -2.05 12.55 -1.06
CA ALA A 209 -3.07 11.71 -1.68
C ALA A 209 -3.59 10.66 -0.70
N GLY A 210 -4.67 9.99 -1.10
CA GLY A 210 -5.30 8.91 -0.36
C GLY A 210 -6.36 9.37 0.64
N GLY A 211 -6.81 8.44 1.46
CA GLY A 211 -7.98 8.62 2.32
C GLY A 211 -8.51 7.27 2.84
N THR A 212 -9.63 7.30 3.56
CA THR A 212 -10.25 6.10 4.16
C THR A 212 -10.91 5.16 3.14
N ASP A 213 -11.00 5.57 1.88
CA ASP A 213 -11.50 4.81 0.74
C ASP A 213 -10.38 4.23 -0.13
N THR A 214 -9.12 4.48 0.24
CA THR A 214 -7.96 4.09 -0.58
C THR A 214 -7.39 2.75 -0.10
N LEU A 215 -7.33 1.80 -1.03
CA LEU A 215 -6.66 0.51 -0.87
C LEU A 215 -5.45 0.44 -1.79
N ILE A 216 -4.30 0.03 -1.26
CA ILE A 216 -3.07 -0.15 -2.04
C ILE A 216 -2.50 -1.53 -1.76
N SER A 217 -2.38 -2.32 -2.81
CA SER A 217 -1.73 -3.62 -2.76
C SER A 217 -0.31 -3.52 -3.29
N MET A 218 0.65 -4.04 -2.51
CA MET A 218 2.06 -4.07 -2.86
C MET A 218 2.63 -5.46 -2.67
N VAL A 219 3.53 -5.84 -3.58
CA VAL A 219 4.27 -7.09 -3.51
C VAL A 219 5.74 -6.74 -3.30
N LEU A 220 6.26 -7.05 -2.11
CA LEU A 220 7.62 -6.79 -1.70
C LEU A 220 8.45 -8.08 -1.80
N PRO A 221 9.31 -8.25 -2.81
CA PRO A 221 10.25 -9.35 -2.82
C PRO A 221 11.24 -9.21 -1.65
N LEU A 222 11.30 -10.25 -0.82
CA LEU A 222 12.23 -10.34 0.30
C LEU A 222 13.51 -11.08 -0.10
N GLN A 223 14.55 -10.90 0.71
CA GLN A 223 15.76 -11.71 0.60
C GLN A 223 15.38 -13.21 0.68
N GLY A 224 15.88 -14.03 -0.24
CA GLY A 224 15.53 -15.45 -0.30
C GLY A 224 14.49 -15.80 -1.37
N GLY A 225 13.88 -14.80 -2.02
CA GLY A 225 13.02 -14.98 -3.19
C GLY A 225 11.53 -15.14 -2.88
N ASP A 226 11.15 -15.05 -1.60
CA ASP A 226 9.74 -14.97 -1.22
C ASP A 226 9.15 -13.60 -1.56
N LEU A 227 7.86 -13.59 -1.83
CA LEU A 227 7.08 -12.38 -2.09
C LEU A 227 6.22 -12.08 -0.86
N LEU A 228 6.39 -10.90 -0.27
CA LEU A 228 5.56 -10.39 0.79
C LEU A 228 4.45 -9.52 0.19
N SER A 229 3.24 -10.07 0.08
CA SER A 229 2.07 -9.33 -0.38
C SER A 229 1.38 -8.64 0.78
N LEU A 230 1.28 -7.31 0.72
CA LEU A 230 0.59 -6.48 1.70
C LEU A 230 -0.44 -5.59 1.02
N THR A 231 -1.60 -5.45 1.64
CA THR A 231 -2.65 -4.53 1.21
C THR A 231 -2.87 -3.57 2.35
N MET A 232 -2.65 -2.30 2.07
CA MET A 232 -2.88 -1.23 3.02
C MET A 232 -4.26 -0.64 2.75
N ALA A 233 -5.13 -0.72 3.74
CA ALA A 233 -6.34 0.07 3.79
C ALA A 233 -6.03 1.48 4.30
N TRP A 234 -6.94 2.40 3.98
CA TRP A 234 -6.84 3.81 4.34
C TRP A 234 -5.50 4.43 3.93
N ALA A 235 -4.97 3.97 2.79
CA ALA A 235 -3.64 4.32 2.37
C ALA A 235 -3.57 5.82 2.07
N ARG A 236 -2.47 6.43 2.49
CA ARG A 236 -2.18 7.86 2.34
C ARG A 236 -0.73 8.04 1.94
N VAL A 237 -0.46 9.14 1.26
CA VAL A 237 0.91 9.59 0.99
C VAL A 237 1.02 11.09 1.27
N SER A 238 2.16 11.47 1.85
CA SER A 238 2.62 12.86 1.91
C SER A 238 4.06 12.91 1.42
N ALA A 239 4.38 13.81 0.51
CA ALA A 239 5.73 13.94 -0.03
C ALA A 239 6.15 15.40 -0.16
N THR A 240 7.40 15.65 0.20
CA THR A 240 8.15 16.83 -0.25
C THR A 240 8.91 16.47 -1.51
N PHE A 241 9.12 17.44 -2.40
CA PHE A 241 9.80 17.21 -3.66
C PHE A 241 10.66 18.40 -4.07
N THR A 242 11.62 18.15 -4.95
CA THR A 242 12.39 19.20 -5.63
C THR A 242 12.15 19.14 -7.12
N THR A 243 12.25 20.29 -7.80
CA THR A 243 12.07 20.40 -9.24
C THR A 243 13.34 20.91 -9.92
N ASP A 244 13.55 20.49 -11.17
CA ASP A 244 14.55 21.11 -12.04
C ASP A 244 14.05 22.45 -12.64
N GLU A 245 14.86 23.09 -13.48
CA GLU A 245 14.54 24.37 -14.14
C GLU A 245 13.30 24.29 -15.04
N SER A 246 12.93 23.09 -15.50
CA SER A 246 11.73 22.87 -16.32
C SER A 246 10.46 22.69 -15.48
N GLY A 247 10.59 22.61 -14.15
CA GLY A 247 9.49 22.33 -13.24
C GLY A 247 9.19 20.83 -13.08
N ARG A 248 10.00 19.95 -13.67
CA ARG A 248 9.88 18.50 -13.48
C ARG A 248 10.35 18.12 -12.08
N ILE A 249 9.58 17.28 -11.39
CA ILE A 249 9.99 16.70 -10.10
C ILE A 249 11.18 15.76 -10.32
N VAL A 250 12.29 16.01 -9.63
CA VAL A 250 13.54 15.24 -9.77
C VAL A 250 13.96 14.52 -8.50
N SER A 251 13.33 14.82 -7.37
CA SER A 251 13.44 14.00 -6.17
C SER A 251 12.17 14.10 -5.34
N MET A 252 11.85 13.03 -4.62
CA MET A 252 10.78 13.02 -3.63
C MET A 252 11.30 12.39 -2.35
N ASN A 253 10.90 12.96 -1.22
CA ASN A 253 11.00 12.33 0.10
C ASN A 253 9.55 12.19 0.58
N ALA A 254 9.04 10.96 0.60
CA ALA A 254 7.65 10.69 0.91
C ALA A 254 7.51 9.78 2.13
N VAL A 255 6.36 9.91 2.78
CA VAL A 255 5.87 9.00 3.81
C VAL A 255 4.57 8.41 3.29
N PHE A 256 4.52 7.08 3.23
CA PHE A 256 3.29 6.34 3.05
C PHE A 256 2.75 5.92 4.41
N GLY A 257 1.45 6.07 4.59
CA GLY A 257 0.72 5.63 5.77
C GLY A 257 -0.42 4.73 5.34
N GLY A 258 -0.79 3.78 6.19
CA GLY A 258 -1.97 2.95 5.98
C GLY A 258 -2.15 1.96 7.10
N ALA A 259 -3.21 1.17 7.04
CA ALA A 259 -3.53 0.13 8.01
C ALA A 259 -3.49 -1.24 7.35
N VAL A 260 -2.87 -2.21 8.01
CA VAL A 260 -2.79 -3.60 7.55
C VAL A 260 -3.51 -4.50 8.55
N PRO A 261 -4.49 -5.32 8.12
CA PRO A 261 -5.13 -6.29 8.99
C PRO A 261 -4.11 -7.23 9.64
N LYS A 262 -4.21 -7.47 10.95
CA LYS A 262 -3.27 -8.35 11.66
C LYS A 262 -3.31 -9.79 11.14
N ALA A 263 -4.49 -10.25 10.70
CA ALA A 263 -4.65 -11.55 10.05
C ALA A 263 -3.83 -11.67 8.76
N GLN A 264 -3.76 -10.59 7.97
CA GLN A 264 -2.93 -10.56 6.76
C GLN A 264 -1.45 -10.63 7.11
N LEU A 265 -0.99 -9.89 8.12
CA LEU A 265 0.42 -9.94 8.56
C LEU A 265 0.83 -11.35 9.01
N ILE A 266 -0.05 -12.04 9.75
CA ILE A 266 0.17 -13.44 10.17
C ILE A 266 0.27 -14.35 8.95
N ALA A 267 -0.72 -14.31 8.05
CA ALA A 267 -0.74 -15.13 6.84
C ALA A 267 0.48 -14.86 5.95
N ALA A 268 0.90 -13.61 5.84
CA ALA A 268 2.06 -13.20 5.10
C ALA A 268 3.34 -13.82 5.68
N ILE A 269 3.56 -13.74 7.00
CA ILE A 269 4.72 -14.36 7.68
C ILE A 269 4.68 -15.89 7.57
N GLU A 270 3.51 -16.51 7.68
CA GLU A 270 3.34 -17.96 7.52
C GLU A 270 3.72 -18.44 6.11
N GLY A 271 3.53 -17.58 5.11
CA GLY A 271 3.95 -17.81 3.72
C GLY A 271 5.46 -17.72 3.50
N LEU A 272 6.21 -17.05 4.38
CA LEU A 272 7.65 -16.82 4.18
C LEU A 272 8.50 -18.04 4.56
N SER A 273 9.48 -18.36 3.73
CA SER A 273 10.55 -19.31 4.04
C SER A 273 11.42 -18.84 5.22
N SER A 274 12.11 -19.78 5.87
CA SER A 274 12.90 -19.51 7.08
C SER A 274 14.14 -18.62 6.84
N SER A 275 14.51 -18.34 5.59
CA SER A 275 15.64 -17.47 5.23
C SER A 275 15.26 -16.01 4.99
N SER A 276 13.96 -15.70 4.94
CA SER A 276 13.47 -14.37 4.52
C SER A 276 13.38 -13.35 5.65
N LEU A 277 13.39 -13.85 6.89
CA LEU A 277 13.38 -13.07 8.11
C LEU A 277 14.70 -13.24 8.88
N PRO A 278 15.11 -12.24 9.67
CA PRO A 278 16.32 -12.31 10.49
C PRO A 278 16.22 -13.31 11.65
N ILE A 279 15.02 -13.84 11.88
CA ILE A 279 14.68 -14.80 12.93
C ILE A 279 13.77 -15.89 12.34
N ASP A 280 13.61 -16.99 13.06
CA ASP A 280 12.70 -18.04 12.62
C ASP A 280 11.23 -17.57 12.63
N ARG A 281 10.42 -18.21 11.78
CA ARG A 281 9.01 -17.87 11.55
C ARG A 281 8.18 -17.88 12.84
N ASP A 282 8.34 -18.90 13.68
CA ASP A 282 7.54 -19.04 14.91
C ASP A 282 7.87 -17.92 15.89
N THR A 283 9.16 -17.55 16.00
CA THR A 283 9.59 -16.40 16.79
C THR A 283 9.06 -15.08 16.19
N ALA A 284 9.04 -14.94 14.87
CA ALA A 284 8.48 -13.75 14.22
C ALA A 284 6.98 -13.59 14.50
N LEU A 285 6.21 -14.68 14.40
CA LEU A 285 4.78 -14.69 14.74
C LEU A 285 4.54 -14.37 16.22
N ALA A 286 5.32 -14.96 17.12
CA ALA A 286 5.23 -14.69 18.56
C ALA A 286 5.56 -13.23 18.89
N LEU A 287 6.56 -12.65 18.22
CA LEU A 287 6.89 -11.24 18.37
C LEU A 287 5.81 -10.34 17.81
N LEU A 288 5.32 -10.60 16.59
CA LEU A 288 4.20 -9.86 16.00
C LEU A 288 3.02 -9.81 16.98
N ASP A 289 2.66 -10.95 17.57
CA ASP A 289 1.54 -11.00 18.51
C ASP A 289 1.82 -10.25 19.82
N ALA A 290 3.05 -10.34 20.33
CA ALA A 290 3.43 -9.76 21.61
C ALA A 290 3.65 -8.24 21.55
N VAL A 291 4.17 -7.71 20.44
CA VAL A 291 4.59 -6.30 20.36
C VAL A 291 3.70 -5.42 19.50
N VAL A 292 3.06 -5.95 18.46
CA VAL A 292 2.21 -5.15 17.58
C VAL A 292 0.79 -5.08 18.16
N GLN A 293 0.42 -3.86 18.56
CA GLN A 293 -0.91 -3.54 19.03
C GLN A 293 -1.73 -3.02 17.86
N ASN A 294 -2.93 -3.58 17.68
CA ASN A 294 -3.88 -3.04 16.72
C ASN A 294 -4.38 -1.69 17.21
N ASP A 295 -4.31 -0.70 16.33
CA ASP A 295 -4.68 0.69 16.60
C ASP A 295 -5.80 1.19 15.67
N ILE A 296 -6.11 0.45 14.60
CA ILE A 296 -7.12 0.81 13.61
C ILE A 296 -8.25 -0.24 13.60
N ASP A 297 -9.48 0.28 13.49
CA ASP A 297 -10.75 -0.44 13.32
C ASP A 297 -11.25 -0.16 11.91
N LEU A 298 -11.04 -1.10 10.97
CA LEU A 298 -11.33 -0.86 9.55
C LEU A 298 -12.79 -1.06 9.19
N ASP A 299 -13.45 -2.03 9.83
CA ASP A 299 -14.86 -2.36 9.55
C ASP A 299 -15.87 -1.59 10.42
N GLY A 300 -15.38 -0.84 11.41
CA GLY A 300 -16.18 0.05 12.24
C GLY A 300 -17.02 -0.68 13.30
N ASP A 301 -16.68 -1.93 13.64
CA ASP A 301 -17.38 -2.70 14.66
C ASP A 301 -17.00 -2.32 16.11
N GLY A 302 -15.99 -1.45 16.27
CA GLY A 302 -15.45 -0.98 17.54
C GLY A 302 -14.26 -1.79 18.05
N ILE A 303 -13.81 -2.82 17.32
CA ILE A 303 -12.69 -3.70 17.65
C ILE A 303 -11.55 -3.43 16.69
N LYS A 304 -10.42 -2.96 17.24
CA LYS A 304 -9.20 -2.76 16.47
C LYS A 304 -8.58 -4.10 16.07
N GLU A 305 -8.61 -4.38 14.78
CA GLU A 305 -8.15 -5.60 14.11
C GLU A 305 -6.94 -5.35 13.18
N SER A 306 -6.64 -4.08 12.92
CA SER A 306 -5.58 -3.64 12.02
C SER A 306 -4.51 -2.82 12.72
N ALA A 307 -3.28 -2.90 12.20
CA ALA A 307 -2.13 -2.13 12.68
C ALA A 307 -1.70 -1.11 11.63
N SER A 308 -1.51 0.13 12.05
CA SER A 308 -0.99 1.20 11.19
C SER A 308 0.49 1.02 10.86
N LEU A 309 0.87 1.49 9.69
CA LEU A 309 2.18 1.37 9.08
C LEU A 309 2.60 2.72 8.51
N GLY A 310 3.83 3.13 8.83
CA GLY A 310 4.52 4.25 8.23
C GLY A 310 5.77 3.80 7.48
N MET A 311 5.85 4.11 6.19
CA MET A 311 6.99 3.81 5.33
C MET A 311 7.58 5.09 4.74
N ARG A 312 8.88 5.29 4.89
CA ARG A 312 9.61 6.37 4.24
C ARG A 312 10.17 5.89 2.92
N VAL A 313 10.06 6.74 1.90
CA VAL A 313 10.66 6.51 0.60
C VAL A 313 11.41 7.73 0.11
N ASN A 314 12.48 7.48 -0.63
CA ASN A 314 13.20 8.50 -1.38
C ASN A 314 13.30 8.07 -2.84
N SER A 315 13.32 9.04 -3.75
CA SER A 315 13.36 8.76 -5.18
C SER A 315 14.33 9.67 -5.96
N ILE A 316 14.79 9.15 -7.09
CA ILE A 316 15.63 9.85 -8.09
C ILE A 316 14.94 9.81 -9.46
N PRO A 317 15.37 10.63 -10.44
CA PRO A 317 14.78 10.63 -11.78
C PRO A 317 14.88 9.26 -12.48
N ALA A 318 13.86 8.92 -13.27
CA ALA A 318 13.79 7.70 -14.06
C ALA A 318 13.11 7.94 -15.41
N ILE A 319 13.25 6.99 -16.33
CA ILE A 319 12.50 6.93 -17.58
C ILE A 319 11.65 5.67 -17.55
N ILE A 320 10.34 5.79 -17.78
CA ILE A 320 9.48 4.65 -18.06
C ILE A 320 9.57 4.36 -19.56
N ALA A 321 9.85 3.13 -19.94
CA ALA A 321 9.89 2.64 -21.32
C ALA A 321 8.52 2.14 -21.83
N TYR A 322 8.51 1.62 -23.06
CA TYR A 322 7.34 1.12 -23.79
C TYR A 322 7.10 -0.37 -23.57
#